data_AF-A0A2N0PYW3-F1
#
_entry.id   AF-A0A2N0PYW3-F1
#
_cell.length_a   1.000
_cell.length_b   1.000
_cell.length_c   1.000
_cell.angle_alpha   90.00
_cell.angle_beta   90.00
_cell.angle_gamma   90.00
#
_symmetry.space_group_name_H-M   'P 1'
#
loop_
_entity.id
_entity.type
_entity.pdbx_description
1 polymer ?
#
loop_
_entity_poly.entity_id
_entity_poly.type
_entity_poly.pdbx_seq_one_letter_code
_entity_poly.pdbx_strand_id
1 'polypeptide(L)' 'MYKYIMAFNKVYSDLLAKLPTSLINEAWIRLTLWKRNPLSEIKASEINPIVETFLKHEANRYQKRLMYNGS' A
#
# COMPACT_ATOMS: atom_id res chain seq x y z
N MET A 1 -0.69 8.08 -19.52
CA MET A 1 0.76 7.93 -19.31
C MET A 1 1.06 8.19 -17.83
N TYR A 2 1.18 7.15 -17.01
CA TYR A 2 1.75 7.26 -15.66
C TYR A 2 2.95 6.32 -15.60
N LYS A 3 4.04 6.83 -16.16
CA LYS A 3 5.31 6.14 -16.43
C LYS A 3 6.19 6.20 -15.19
N TYR A 4 5.70 5.62 -14.10
CA TYR A 4 6.50 5.05 -13.03
C TYR A 4 5.67 3.89 -12.55
N ILE A 5 6.16 2.66 -12.74
CA ILE A 5 5.59 1.53 -12.01
C ILE A 5 5.93 1.86 -10.55
N MET A 6 4.96 2.37 -9.79
CA MET A 6 5.00 2.54 -8.34
C MET A 6 5.04 1.13 -7.74
N ALA A 7 6.19 0.49 -7.91
CA ALA A 7 6.31 -0.95 -7.81
C ALA A 7 6.61 -1.30 -6.36
N PHE A 8 5.56 -1.49 -5.58
CA PHE A 8 5.68 -2.40 -4.46
C PHE A 8 6.31 -3.70 -4.95
N ASN A 9 7.20 -4.27 -4.14
CA ASN A 9 7.82 -5.54 -4.45
C ASN A 9 6.75 -6.61 -4.75
N LYS A 10 7.02 -7.52 -5.69
CA LYS A 10 6.10 -8.61 -6.07
C LYS A 10 5.73 -9.52 -4.89
N VAL A 11 6.55 -9.59 -3.84
CA VAL A 11 6.20 -10.31 -2.61
C VAL A 11 4.90 -9.80 -1.97
N TYR A 12 4.50 -8.56 -2.25
CA TYR A 12 3.27 -7.95 -1.73
C TYR A 12 2.04 -8.18 -2.61
N SER A 13 2.15 -8.91 -3.74
CA SER A 13 1.05 -9.10 -4.68
C SER A 13 -0.25 -9.59 -4.01
N ASP A 14 -0.16 -10.49 -3.04
CA ASP A 14 -1.33 -11.02 -2.32
C ASP A 14 -2.03 -9.97 -1.44
N LEU A 15 -1.28 -9.00 -0.90
CA LEU A 15 -1.83 -7.89 -0.13
C LEU A 15 -2.45 -6.84 -1.05
N LEU A 16 -1.78 -6.55 -2.17
CA LEU A 16 -2.23 -5.57 -3.15
C LEU A 16 -3.49 -6.03 -3.87
N ALA A 17 -3.62 -7.33 -4.16
CA ALA A 17 -4.82 -7.90 -4.78
C ALA A 17 -6.09 -7.73 -3.94
N LYS A 18 -5.95 -7.49 -2.63
CA LYS A 18 -7.06 -7.24 -1.69
C LYS A 18 -7.49 -5.77 -1.65
N LEU A 19 -6.77 -4.88 -2.32
CA LEU A 19 -6.98 -3.44 -2.28
C LEU A 19 -7.43 -2.90 -3.65
N PRO A 20 -8.36 -1.94 -3.69
CA PRO A 20 -8.65 -1.19 -4.90
C PRO A 20 -7.45 -0.32 -5.29
N THR A 21 -7.28 -0.08 -6.59
CA THR A 21 -6.15 0.68 -7.14
C THR A 21 -5.98 2.07 -6.53
N SER A 22 -7.07 2.73 -6.14
CA SER A 22 -7.02 4.03 -5.47
C SER A 22 -6.28 3.97 -4.12
N LEU A 23 -6.52 2.93 -3.31
CA LEU A 23 -5.85 2.74 -2.03
C LEU A 23 -4.39 2.33 -2.20
N ILE A 24 -4.05 1.60 -3.26
CA ILE A 24 -2.66 1.28 -3.59
C ILE A 24 -1.86 2.56 -3.89
N ASN A 25 -2.43 3.47 -4.68
CA ASN A 25 -1.81 4.75 -5.00
C ASN A 25 -1.67 5.64 -3.74
N GLU A 26 -2.72 5.69 -2.92
CA GLU A 26 -2.69 6.43 -1.66
C GLU A 26 -1.65 5.85 -0.67
N ALA A 27 -1.55 4.53 -0.58
CA ALA A 27 -0.55 3.83 0.22
C ALA A 27 0.88 4.21 -0.22
N TRP A 28 1.13 4.24 -1.53
CA TRP A 28 2.43 4.68 -2.06
C TRP A 28 2.75 6.10 -1.64
N ILE A 29 1.84 7.05 -1.88
CA ILE A 29 2.01 8.47 -1.49
C ILE A 29 2.26 8.59 0.02
N ARG A 30 1.53 7.85 0.85
CA ARG A 30 1.72 7.88 2.30
C ARG A 30 3.09 7.38 2.74
N LEU A 31 3.59 6.32 2.10
CA LEU A 31 4.88 5.74 2.42
C LEU A 31 6.04 6.59 1.92
N THR A 32 5.93 7.23 0.75
CA THR A 32 7.06 7.92 0.09
C THR A 32 7.06 9.44 0.23
N LEU A 33 5.92 10.06 0.59
CA LEU A 33 5.80 11.53 0.59
C LEU A 33 5.29 12.11 1.92
N TRP A 34 4.85 11.30 2.89
CA TRP A 34 4.14 11.87 4.05
C TRP A 34 5.06 12.38 5.19
N LYS A 35 4.65 13.53 5.74
CA LYS A 35 5.44 14.55 6.48
C LYS A 35 6.28 14.10 7.69
N ARG A 36 6.11 12.89 8.22
CA ARG A 36 6.73 12.49 9.49
C ARG A 36 7.98 11.62 9.36
N ASN A 37 8.15 10.91 8.24
CA ASN A 37 9.37 10.19 7.84
C ASN A 37 9.06 9.38 6.57
N PRO A 38 9.10 9.99 5.38
CA PRO A 38 8.90 9.24 4.16
C PRO A 38 10.01 8.21 3.96
N LEU A 39 9.64 6.99 3.56
CA LEU A 39 10.58 6.05 2.98
C LEU A 39 11.03 6.60 1.62
N SER A 40 12.29 6.35 1.25
CA SER A 40 12.68 6.54 -0.14
C SER A 40 11.90 5.57 -1.03
N GLU A 41 11.68 5.92 -2.29
CA GLU A 41 11.02 5.02 -3.26
C GLU A 41 11.74 3.67 -3.37
N ILE A 42 13.06 3.65 -3.21
CA ILE A 42 13.87 2.42 -3.16
C ILE A 42 13.44 1.55 -1.97
N LYS A 43 13.41 2.12 -0.76
CA LYS A 43 12.99 1.37 0.44
C LYS A 43 11.53 0.95 0.42
N ALA A 44 10.68 1.67 -0.32
CA ALA A 44 9.27 1.33 -0.50
C ALA A 44 9.05 0.24 -1.57
N SER A 45 9.94 0.15 -2.56
CA SER A 45 9.92 -0.85 -3.63
C SER A 45 10.68 -2.14 -3.29
N GLU A 46 11.58 -2.10 -2.31
CA GLU A 46 12.26 -3.26 -1.74
C GLU A 46 11.39 -4.04 -0.76
N ILE A 47 11.88 -5.21 -0.35
CA ILE A 47 11.27 -6.00 0.73
C ILE A 47 11.58 -5.29 2.05
N ASN A 48 10.58 -4.60 2.60
CA ASN A 48 10.70 -3.81 3.80
C ASN A 48 9.56 -4.14 4.79
N PRO A 49 9.86 -4.55 6.03
CA PRO A 49 8.84 -4.93 7.01
C PRO A 49 7.89 -3.78 7.38
N ILE A 50 8.32 -2.53 7.24
CA ILE A 50 7.46 -1.35 7.45
C ILE A 50 6.38 -1.29 6.37
N VAL A 51 6.76 -1.54 5.11
CA VAL A 51 5.84 -1.58 3.97
C VAL A 51 4.86 -2.73 4.13
N GLU A 52 5.34 -3.92 4.49
CA GLU A 52 4.49 -5.09 4.70
C GLU A 52 3.45 -4.86 5.81
N THR A 53 3.88 -4.34 6.96
CA THR A 53 3.01 -4.04 8.10
C THR A 53 1.95 -3.00 7.72
N PHE A 54 2.36 -1.96 6.98
CA PHE A 54 1.45 -0.93 6.50
C PHE A 54 0.40 -1.50 5.54
N LEU A 55 0.81 -2.29 4.54
CA LEU A 55 -0.12 -2.90 3.57
C LEU A 55 -1.08 -3.90 4.24
N LYS A 56 -0.62 -4.69 5.23
CA LYS A 56 -1.49 -5.55 6.05
C LYS A 56 -2.55 -4.73 6.77
N HIS A 57 -2.16 -3.59 7.35
CA HIS A 57 -3.11 -2.71 8.03
C HIS A 57 -4.17 -2.14 7.07
N GLU A 58 -3.77 -1.61 5.91
CA GLU A 58 -4.70 -1.06 4.92
C GLU A 58 -5.63 -2.15 4.36
N ALA A 59 -5.12 -3.35 4.06
CA ALA A 59 -5.94 -4.47 3.59
C ALA A 59 -6.99 -4.88 4.64
N ASN A 60 -6.58 -5.01 5.90
CA ASN A 60 -7.51 -5.34 7.00
C ASN A 60 -8.54 -4.24 7.23
N ARG A 61 -8.11 -2.96 7.16
CA ARG A 61 -9.00 -1.80 7.30
C ARG A 61 -10.05 -1.77 6.18
N TYR A 62 -9.63 -2.01 4.95
CA TYR A 62 -10.52 -2.05 3.80
C TYR A 62 -11.53 -3.20 3.89
N GLN A 63 -11.08 -4.41 4.23
CA GLN A 63 -11.97 -5.56 4.43
C GLN A 63 -13.00 -5.32 5.52
N LYS A 64 -12.59 -4.78 6.68
CA LYS A 64 -13.53 -4.41 7.75
C LYS A 64 -14.57 -3.42 7.24
N ARG A 65 -14.18 -2.38 6.50
CA ARG A 65 -15.11 -1.42 5.90
C ARG A 65 -16.11 -2.08 4.96
N LEU A 66 -15.68 -3.04 4.14
CA LEU A 66 -16.58 -3.79 3.27
C LEU A 66 -17.62 -4.59 4.07
N MET A 67 -17.22 -5.21 5.18
CA MET A 67 -18.14 -5.98 6.03
C MET A 67 -19.19 -5.08 6.70
N TYR A 68 -18.79 -3.89 7.19
CA TYR A 68 -19.72 -2.96 7.85
C TYR A 68 -20.63 -2.21 6.87
N ASN A 69 -20.14 -1.90 5.66
CA ASN A 69 -20.92 -1.15 4.67
C ASN A 69 -21.76 -2.07 3.75
N GLY A 70 -21.68 -3.38 3.92
CA GLY A 70 -22.46 -4.39 3.19
C GLY A 70 -23.55 -5.07 4.02
N SER A 71 -23.85 -4.56 5.22
CA SER A 71 -24.99 -4.99 6.06
C SER A 71 -26.18 -4.04 5.90
#